data_AF-A1HSN8-F1
#
_entry.id   AF-A1HSN8-F1
#
_cell.length_a   1.000
_cell.length_b   1.000
_cell.length_c   1.000
_cell.angle_alpha   90.00
_cell.angle_beta   90.00
_cell.angle_gamma   90.00
#
_symmetry.space_group_name_H-M   'P 1'
#
loop_
_entity.id
_entity.type
_entity.pdbx_description
1 polymer ?
#
loop_
_entity_poly.entity_id
_entity_poly.type
_entity_poly.pdbx_seq_one_letter_code
_entity_poly.pdbx_strand_id
1 'polypeptide(L)' 'MIFMYMSHLECPKCGATYDPHKLTQLCACGSPLLVRYDLDKVKANFKKSDLIGA' A
#
# COMPACT_ATOMS: atom_id res chain seq x y z
N MET A 1 3.95 -14.46 11.32
CA MET A 1 4.57 -14.07 10.03
C MET A 1 3.93 -12.76 9.60
N ILE A 2 4.73 -11.72 9.31
CA ILE A 2 4.22 -10.42 8.85
C ILE A 2 3.96 -10.53 7.36
N PHE A 3 2.69 -10.59 6.97
CA PHE A 3 2.32 -10.54 5.57
C PHE A 3 2.33 -9.07 5.12
N MET A 4 3.39 -8.68 4.41
CA MET A 4 3.43 -7.37 3.79
C MET A 4 2.90 -7.48 2.34
N TYR A 5 1.74 -6.86 2.12
CA TYR A 5 1.06 -6.80 0.83
C TYR A 5 1.21 -5.45 0.14
N MET A 6 1.85 -4.48 0.77
CA MET A 6 2.13 -3.17 0.19
C MET A 6 3.19 -3.31 -0.91
N SER A 7 2.89 -2.76 -2.08
CA SER A 7 3.79 -2.75 -3.24
C SER A 7 4.60 -1.46 -3.31
N HIS A 8 3.95 -0.30 -3.30
CA HIS A 8 4.59 1.01 -3.31
C HIS A 8 3.66 2.12 -2.82
N LEU A 9 4.22 3.31 -2.64
CA LEU A 9 3.47 4.54 -2.44
C LEU A 9 3.32 5.27 -3.78
N GLU A 10 2.13 5.76 -4.08
CA GLU A 10 1.83 6.44 -5.34
C GLU A 10 1.17 7.80 -5.07
N CYS A 11 1.58 8.82 -5.82
CA CYS A 11 0.90 10.11 -5.84
C CYS A 11 -0.32 10.07 -6.78
N PRO A 12 -1.56 10.29 -6.29
CA PRO A 12 -2.75 10.28 -7.14
C PRO A 12 -2.84 11.49 -8.07
N LYS A 13 -2.05 12.55 -7.83
CA LYS A 13 -2.08 13.79 -8.60
C LYS A 13 -1.11 13.77 -9.79
N CYS A 14 0.10 13.27 -9.59
CA CYS A 14 1.17 13.30 -10.60
C CYS A 14 1.69 11.92 -11.01
N GLY A 15 1.22 10.84 -10.38
CA GLY A 15 1.63 9.46 -10.70
C GLY A 15 3.04 9.09 -10.20
N ALA A 16 3.70 9.94 -9.40
CA ALA A 16 5.02 9.64 -8.87
C ALA A 16 4.99 8.44 -7.90
N THR A 17 5.96 7.55 -8.03
CA THR A 17 6.13 6.37 -7.19
C THR A 17 7.21 6.60 -6.13
N TYR A 18 6.96 6.11 -4.92
CA TYR A 18 7.84 6.24 -3.77
C TYR A 18 8.05 4.89 -3.08
N ASP A 19 9.23 4.76 -2.47
CA ASP A 19 9.60 3.60 -1.67
C ASP A 19 8.73 3.56 -0.39
N PRO A 20 7.95 2.47 -0.18
CA PRO A 20 7.10 2.32 0.99
C PRO A 20 7.86 2.13 2.32
N HIS A 21 9.15 1.80 2.27
CA HIS A 21 10.00 1.61 3.46
C HIS A 21 10.72 2.88 3.91
N LYS A 22 10.63 3.95 3.12
CA LYS A 22 11.21 5.24 3.45
C LYS A 22 10.13 6.17 3.97
N LEU A 23 10.39 6.80 5.11
CA LEU A 23 9.50 7.82 5.65
C LEU A 23 9.35 8.96 4.64
N THR A 24 8.16 9.04 4.06
CA THR A 24 7.79 10.06 3.08
C THR A 24 6.43 10.59 3.48
N GLN A 25 6.32 11.90 3.74
CA GLN A 25 5.04 12.51 4.06
C GLN A 25 4.23 12.78 2.78
N LEU A 26 4.53 13.89 2.11
CA LEU A 26 3.84 14.31 0.91
C LEU A 26 4.69 14.05 -0.33
N CYS A 27 4.01 13.93 -1.47
CA CYS A 27 4.68 14.01 -2.76
C CYS A 27 5.37 15.39 -2.90
N ALA A 28 6.40 15.47 -3.75
CA ALA A 28 7.02 16.73 -4.12
C ALA A 28 6.03 17.76 -4.70
N CYS A 29 4.90 17.31 -5.25
CA CYS A 29 3.83 18.19 -5.73
C CYS A 29 2.80 18.60 -4.65
N GLY A 30 3.03 18.23 -3.39
CA GLY A 30 2.23 18.62 -2.22
C GLY A 30 1.00 17.77 -1.93
N SER A 31 0.69 16.74 -2.72
CA SER A 31 -0.45 15.85 -2.44
C SER A 31 -0.08 14.67 -1.55
N PRO A 32 -1.04 14.11 -0.79
CA PRO A 32 -0.84 12.87 -0.03
C PRO A 32 -0.48 11.69 -0.92
N LEU A 33 0.31 10.76 -0.39
CA LEU A 33 0.65 9.51 -1.04
C LEU A 33 -0.35 8.41 -0.68
N LEU A 34 -0.77 7.64 -1.67
CA LEU A 34 -1.64 6.48 -1.50
C LEU A 34 -0.80 5.21 -1.42
N VAL A 35 -1.19 4.31 -0.53
CA VAL A 35 -0.61 2.98 -0.46
C VAL A 35 -1.21 2.09 -1.54
N ARG A 36 -0.37 1.46 -2.35
CA ARG A 36 -0.78 0.43 -3.31
C ARG A 36 -0.47 -0.94 -2.76
N TYR A 37 -1.41 -1.86 -2.97
CA TYR A 37 -1.34 -3.23 -2.49
C TYR A 37 -1.32 -4.19 -3.66
N ASP A 38 -0.55 -5.27 -3.52
CA ASP A 38 -0.59 -6.42 -4.42
C ASP A 38 -1.85 -7.26 -4.12
N LEU A 39 -2.92 -6.97 -4.85
CA LEU A 39 -4.21 -7.61 -4.64
C LEU A 39 -4.23 -9.08 -5.06
N ASP A 40 -3.36 -9.50 -5.98
CA ASP A 40 -3.26 -10.90 -6.39
C ASP A 40 -2.66 -11.73 -5.25
N LYS A 41 -1.61 -11.21 -4.61
CA LYS A 41 -1.03 -11.82 -3.40
C LYS A 41 -2.01 -11.82 -2.23
N VAL A 42 -2.76 -10.73 -2.02
CA VAL A 42 -3.82 -10.70 -1.00
C VAL A 42 -4.86 -11.78 -1.28
N LYS A 43 -5.39 -11.86 -2.51
CA LYS A 43 -6.40 -12.84 -2.89
C LYS A 43 -5.93 -14.29 -2.68
N ALA A 44 -4.66 -14.57 -2.91
CA ALA A 44 -4.09 -15.90 -2.72
C ALA A 44 -3.89 -16.30 -1.24
N ASN A 45 -3.70 -15.32 -0.35
CA ASN A 45 -3.25 -15.59 1.03
C ASN A 45 -4.20 -15.10 2.13
N PHE A 46 -5.16 -14.23 1.82
CA PHE A 46 -6.07 -13.62 2.78
C PHE A 46 -7.51 -14.06 2.48
N LYS A 47 -8.14 -14.71 3.46
CA LYS A 47 -9.50 -15.24 3.36
C LYS A 47 -10.48 -14.31 4.05
N LYS A 48 -11.75 -14.36 3.63
CA LYS A 48 -12.82 -13.60 4.28
C LYS A 48 -12.99 -13.95 5.77
N SER A 49 -12.70 -15.19 6.15
CA SER A 49 -12.68 -15.62 7.57
C SER A 49 -11.71 -14.82 8.42
N ASP A 50 -10.64 -14.32 7.82
CA ASP A 50 -9.58 -13.59 8.50
C ASP A 50 -10.01 -12.14 8.81
N LEU A 51 -11.13 -11.67 8.24
CA LEU A 51 -11.77 -10.39 8.55
C LEU A 51 -12.65 -10.43 9.80
N ILE A 52 -12.93 -11.63 10.33
CA ILE A 52 -13.70 -11.77 11.57
C ILE A 52 -12.76 -11.34 12.70
N GLY A 53 -12.86 -10.07 13.08
CA GLY A 53 -12.09 -9.48 14.17
C GLY A 53 -12.29 -10.23 15.48
N ALA A 54 -11.22 -10.34 16.27
CA ALA A 54 -11.24 -10.89 17.62
C ALA A 54 -12.11 -10.06 18.57
#